data_AF-A0A409YCS7-F1
#
_entry.id   AF-A0A409YCS7-F1
#
_cell.length_a   1.000
_cell.length_b   1.000
_cell.length_c   1.000
_cell.angle_alpha   90.00
_cell.angle_beta   90.00
_cell.angle_gamma   90.00
#
_symmetry.space_group_name_H-M   'P 1'
#
loop_
_entity.id
_entity.type
_entity.pdbx_description
1 polymer ?
#
loop_
_entity_poly.entity_id
_entity_poly.type
_entity_poly.pdbx_seq_one_letter_code
_entity_poly.pdbx_strand_id
1 'polypeptide(L)'
;MTWLSNCKLMVAALAGSAVVSALPGFTTFTPRADEELAAYDMHNRRDANPLLAREKAYDNCTAPIALVGKAPKKNIWGGLSNAEVTSILGYVHDPASGLNLTSYDKKTLWDNYVYLVEQVMPNKTEAVSYMEGSGPAPDRYARVAISFGATETPYYEDYIVGPLPISEKTKVEPLTYYYNKGTSKQYNFRHDNSVRNKWK
;
A
#
# COMPACT_ATOMS: atom_id res chain seq x y z
N MET A 1 -46.28 51.50 -70.31
CA MET A 1 -47.60 52.18 -70.37
C MET A 1 -48.63 51.25 -69.77
N THR A 2 -49.49 51.79 -68.89
CA THR A 2 -50.84 51.31 -68.48
C THR A 2 -50.96 49.92 -67.82
N TRP A 3 -51.28 49.84 -66.52
CA TRP A 3 -52.63 49.85 -65.88
C TRP A 3 -53.33 48.47 -65.97
N LEU A 4 -53.56 47.78 -64.84
CA LEU A 4 -54.71 47.85 -63.91
C LEU A 4 -56.04 47.36 -64.51
N SER A 5 -56.56 46.23 -64.00
CA SER A 5 -57.97 46.00 -63.60
C SER A 5 -58.18 44.54 -63.19
N ASN A 6 -58.52 44.23 -61.94
CA ASN A 6 -59.85 44.28 -61.31
C ASN A 6 -60.85 43.21 -61.81
N CYS A 7 -61.17 42.24 -60.94
CA CYS A 7 -62.54 41.83 -60.54
C CYS A 7 -62.44 40.64 -59.54
N LYS A 8 -62.90 40.79 -58.28
CA LYS A 8 -64.19 40.29 -57.71
C LYS A 8 -64.32 38.75 -57.84
N LEU A 9 -64.68 37.93 -56.83
CA LEU A 9 -65.59 38.12 -55.68
C LEU A 9 -65.54 36.87 -54.74
N MET A 10 -65.72 37.09 -53.42
CA MET A 10 -66.34 36.24 -52.34
C MET A 10 -65.89 34.78 -52.06
N VAL A 11 -65.39 34.41 -50.87
CA VAL A 11 -66.04 34.15 -49.53
C VAL A 11 -67.04 32.96 -49.59
N ALA A 12 -66.93 31.84 -48.86
CA ALA A 12 -66.87 31.65 -47.39
C ALA A 12 -66.27 30.25 -47.01
N ALA A 13 -65.45 30.18 -45.96
CA ALA A 13 -65.72 29.59 -44.63
C ALA A 13 -65.72 28.05 -44.52
N LEU A 14 -64.77 27.50 -43.75
CA LEU A 14 -65.04 26.77 -42.49
C LEU A 14 -63.74 26.33 -41.79
N ALA A 15 -63.86 26.23 -40.47
CA ALA A 15 -62.84 26.14 -39.46
C ALA A 15 -62.02 24.84 -39.46
N GLY A 16 -60.78 24.94 -39.00
CA GLY A 16 -59.91 23.80 -38.74
C GLY A 16 -58.46 24.24 -38.53
N SER A 17 -58.19 24.98 -37.45
CA SER A 17 -56.83 25.38 -37.08
C SER A 17 -56.05 24.19 -36.53
N ALA A 18 -55.07 23.72 -37.29
CA ALA A 18 -53.82 23.17 -36.78
C ALA A 18 -52.79 23.16 -37.91
N VAL A 19 -52.14 24.30 -38.14
CA VAL A 19 -50.92 24.37 -38.96
C VAL A 19 -49.73 24.54 -38.03
N VAL A 20 -48.97 23.46 -37.94
CA VAL A 20 -47.56 23.43 -37.55
C VAL A 20 -46.82 24.42 -38.44
N SER A 21 -46.43 25.57 -37.88
CA SER A 21 -45.56 26.52 -38.54
C SER A 21 -44.11 26.30 -38.12
N ALA A 22 -43.31 25.98 -39.13
CA ALA A 22 -41.93 26.38 -39.34
C ALA A 22 -40.93 26.20 -38.17
N LEU A 23 -40.09 25.19 -38.33
CA LEU A 23 -38.81 25.02 -37.66
C LEU A 23 -37.95 26.30 -37.76
N PRO A 24 -37.56 26.94 -36.64
CA PRO A 24 -36.32 27.70 -36.61
C PRO A 24 -35.14 26.73 -36.59
N GLY A 25 -34.13 27.03 -37.41
CA GLY A 25 -32.93 26.23 -37.57
C GLY A 25 -32.24 25.94 -36.24
N PHE A 26 -31.45 24.86 -36.24
CA PHE A 26 -30.58 24.43 -35.15
C PHE A 26 -29.84 25.63 -34.54
N THR A 27 -30.23 26.00 -33.33
CA THR A 27 -29.40 26.84 -32.47
C THR A 27 -28.30 25.95 -31.90
N THR A 28 -27.05 26.31 -32.15
CA THR A 28 -25.92 25.72 -31.45
C THR A 28 -26.11 25.98 -29.96
N PHE A 29 -26.07 24.92 -29.15
CA PHE A 29 -26.06 25.01 -27.70
C PHE A 29 -24.82 25.79 -27.26
N THR A 30 -24.98 27.09 -27.00
CA THR A 30 -24.00 27.85 -26.21
C THR A 30 -24.33 27.58 -24.75
N PRO A 31 -23.44 26.95 -23.97
CA PRO A 31 -23.65 26.84 -22.54
C PRO A 31 -23.69 28.24 -21.96
N ARG A 32 -24.78 28.61 -21.27
CA ARG A 32 -24.75 29.77 -20.37
C ARG A 32 -23.77 29.43 -19.26
N ALA A 33 -22.60 30.06 -19.27
CA ALA A 33 -21.49 29.80 -18.34
C ALA A 33 -21.84 30.05 -16.86
N ASP A 34 -23.01 30.58 -16.60
CA ASP A 34 -23.47 31.18 -15.36
C ASP A 34 -24.64 30.43 -14.70
N GLU A 35 -25.34 29.52 -15.40
CA GLU A 35 -26.36 28.65 -14.77
C GLU A 35 -25.76 27.37 -14.15
N GLU A 36 -24.66 26.84 -14.69
CA GLU A 36 -24.04 25.62 -14.16
C GLU A 36 -23.39 25.89 -12.77
N LEU A 37 -22.82 27.08 -12.57
CA LEU A 37 -22.27 27.51 -11.28
C LEU A 37 -23.36 27.66 -10.20
N ALA A 38 -24.58 28.07 -10.56
CA ALA A 38 -25.69 28.18 -9.62
C ALA A 38 -26.24 26.81 -9.19
N ALA A 39 -26.18 25.80 -10.07
CA ALA A 39 -26.59 24.43 -9.74
C ALA A 39 -25.59 23.76 -8.76
N TYR A 40 -24.28 24.01 -8.92
CA TYR A 40 -23.25 23.54 -7.98
C TYR A 40 -23.24 24.31 -6.64
N ASP A 41 -23.80 25.52 -6.59
CA ASP A 41 -23.88 26.32 -5.36
C ASP A 41 -25.02 25.90 -4.41
N MET A 42 -26.03 25.17 -4.91
CA MET A 42 -27.12 24.64 -4.08
C MET A 42 -26.65 23.64 -2.99
N HIS A 43 -25.50 22.99 -3.18
CA HIS A 43 -24.92 22.08 -2.18
C HIS A 43 -24.08 22.79 -1.12
N ASN A 44 -23.85 24.10 -1.28
CA ASN A 44 -23.07 24.93 -0.35
C ASN A 44 -23.90 25.91 0.46
N ARG A 45 -25.24 25.94 0.33
CA ARG A 45 -26.10 26.60 1.32
C ARG A 45 -26.22 25.76 2.59
N ARG A 46 -25.13 25.69 3.34
CA ARG A 46 -25.20 25.50 4.78
C ARG A 46 -25.38 26.88 5.38
N ASP A 47 -26.60 27.40 5.32
CA ASP A 47 -27.01 28.38 6.32
C ASP A 47 -26.95 27.63 7.66
N ALA A 48 -25.77 27.68 8.29
CA ALA A 48 -25.57 27.10 9.60
C ALA A 48 -26.57 27.81 10.50
N ASN A 49 -27.63 27.09 10.91
CA ASN A 49 -28.56 27.63 11.88
C ASN A 49 -27.72 28.11 13.07
N PRO A 50 -27.72 29.41 13.41
CA PRO A 50 -26.85 29.93 14.47
C PRO A 50 -27.17 29.31 15.83
N LEU A 51 -28.34 28.66 15.97
CA LEU A 51 -28.73 27.86 17.14
C LEU A 51 -28.14 26.44 17.15
N LEU A 52 -27.62 25.96 16.01
CA LEU A 52 -26.88 24.70 15.85
C LEU A 52 -25.40 24.93 15.53
N ALA A 53 -24.95 26.18 15.50
CA ALA A 53 -23.54 26.51 15.48
C ALA A 53 -22.96 25.96 16.79
N ARG A 54 -22.31 24.79 16.70
CA ARG A 54 -21.62 24.16 17.82
C ARG A 54 -20.77 25.22 18.50
N GLU A 55 -21.16 25.63 19.71
CA GLU A 55 -20.36 26.48 20.58
C GLU A 55 -18.95 25.88 20.61
N LYS A 56 -17.99 26.59 19.99
CA LYS A 56 -16.58 26.16 19.94
C LYS A 56 -15.92 26.50 21.27
N ALA A 57 -16.48 25.99 22.36
CA ALA A 57 -15.94 26.12 23.71
C ALA A 57 -16.21 24.83 24.48
N TYR A 58 -15.76 23.70 23.94
CA TYR A 58 -15.43 22.58 24.81
C TYR A 58 -13.99 22.82 25.24
N ASP A 59 -13.78 23.10 26.52
CA ASP A 59 -12.44 23.12 27.10
C ASP A 59 -11.79 21.76 26.78
N ASN A 60 -10.77 21.79 25.93
CA ASN A 60 -10.05 20.57 25.57
C ASN A 60 -9.32 20.08 26.82
N CYS A 61 -9.68 18.91 27.34
CA CYS A 61 -8.97 18.29 28.45
C CYS A 61 -7.48 18.13 28.09
N THR A 62 -6.59 18.51 29.00
CA THR A 62 -5.14 18.27 28.84
C THR A 62 -4.91 16.76 28.69
N ALA A 63 -4.29 16.37 27.57
CA ALA A 63 -3.93 14.98 27.35
C ALA A 63 -2.96 14.50 28.46
N PRO A 64 -3.17 13.31 29.03
CA PRO A 64 -2.25 12.78 30.02
C PRO A 64 -0.86 12.60 29.39
N ILE A 65 0.16 13.06 30.10
CA ILE A 65 1.55 12.93 29.69
C ILE A 65 1.99 11.49 29.98
N ALA A 66 2.71 10.87 29.04
CA ALA A 66 3.28 9.54 29.25
C ALA A 66 4.27 9.56 30.42
N LEU A 67 4.03 8.71 31.42
CA LEU A 67 4.97 8.53 32.53
C LEU A 67 6.24 7.84 32.02
N VAL A 68 7.40 8.45 32.25
CA VAL A 68 8.69 7.88 31.89
C VAL A 68 9.07 6.82 32.92
N GLY A 69 9.02 5.55 32.52
CA GLY A 69 9.45 4.41 33.33
C GLY A 69 10.67 3.71 32.72
N LYS A 70 11.52 3.12 33.57
CA LYS A 70 12.61 2.23 33.12
C LYS A 70 12.19 0.78 33.32
N ALA A 71 12.20 0.00 32.24
CA ALA A 71 11.94 -1.43 32.34
C ALA A 71 13.01 -2.14 33.20
N PRO A 72 12.63 -3.12 34.03
CA PRO A 72 13.57 -3.81 34.91
C PRO A 72 14.61 -4.65 34.14
N LYS A 73 14.26 -5.12 32.95
CA LYS A 73 15.12 -5.93 32.07
C LYS A 73 15.12 -5.38 30.66
N LYS A 74 16.19 -5.67 29.91
CA LYS A 74 16.25 -5.38 28.47
C LYS A 74 15.14 -6.14 27.74
N ASN A 75 14.48 -5.47 26.80
CA ASN A 75 13.48 -6.10 25.94
C ASN A 75 14.17 -7.08 24.97
N ILE A 76 14.02 -8.38 25.23
CA ILE A 76 14.59 -9.45 24.41
C ILE A 76 13.77 -9.74 23.14
N TRP A 77 12.57 -9.16 23.00
CA TRP A 77 11.69 -9.27 21.84
C TRP A 77 11.70 -8.00 20.97
N GLY A 78 12.49 -6.99 21.33
CA GLY A 78 12.61 -5.78 20.55
C GLY A 78 13.25 -6.07 19.19
N GLY A 79 12.81 -5.38 18.13
CA GLY A 79 13.34 -5.59 16.78
C GLY A 79 14.84 -5.30 16.64
N LEU A 80 15.39 -5.65 15.48
CA LEU A 80 16.78 -5.35 15.14
C LEU A 80 16.98 -3.84 15.02
N SER A 81 18.11 -3.36 15.53
CA SER A 81 18.55 -1.98 15.28
C SER A 81 19.10 -1.82 13.87
N ASN A 82 19.14 -0.59 13.36
CA ASN A 82 19.70 -0.31 12.02
C ASN A 82 21.14 -0.80 11.88
N ALA A 83 21.97 -0.63 12.92
CA ALA A 83 23.36 -1.10 12.93
C ALA A 83 23.47 -2.62 12.86
N GLU A 84 22.59 -3.34 13.56
CA GLU A 84 22.52 -4.81 13.48
C GLU A 84 22.11 -5.25 12.06
N VAL A 85 21.05 -4.64 11.49
CA VAL A 85 20.60 -4.95 10.13
C VAL A 85 21.69 -4.69 9.10
N THR A 86 22.39 -3.56 9.16
CA THR A 86 23.50 -3.25 8.26
C THR A 86 24.63 -4.27 8.39
N SER A 87 24.97 -4.68 9.62
CA SER A 87 26.00 -5.69 9.85
C SER A 87 25.57 -7.04 9.26
N ILE A 88 24.33 -7.46 9.49
CA ILE A 88 23.78 -8.73 8.97
C ILE A 88 23.79 -8.73 7.45
N LEU A 89 23.32 -7.65 6.83
CA LEU A 89 23.34 -7.51 5.37
C LEU A 89 24.77 -7.59 4.83
N GLY A 90 25.73 -6.90 5.46
CA GLY A 90 27.14 -6.99 5.08
C GLY A 90 27.67 -8.43 5.15
N TYR A 91 27.33 -9.16 6.21
CA TYR A 91 27.76 -10.53 6.42
C TYR A 91 27.15 -11.53 5.42
N VAL A 92 25.85 -11.43 5.12
CA VAL A 92 25.22 -12.35 4.15
C VAL A 92 25.59 -12.04 2.71
N HIS A 93 25.90 -10.78 2.39
CA HIS A 93 26.41 -10.39 1.07
C HIS A 93 27.88 -10.75 0.84
N ASP A 94 28.61 -11.15 1.89
CA ASP A 94 29.99 -11.62 1.74
C ASP A 94 30.02 -12.89 0.86
N PRO A 95 30.92 -12.98 -0.14
CA PRO A 95 31.05 -14.18 -0.98
C PRO A 95 31.28 -15.47 -0.18
N ALA A 96 31.88 -15.40 1.01
CA ALA A 96 32.09 -16.55 1.89
C ALA A 96 30.79 -17.16 2.42
N SER A 97 29.67 -16.42 2.39
CA SER A 97 28.36 -16.97 2.76
C SER A 97 27.84 -18.00 1.75
N GLY A 98 28.34 -17.97 0.51
CA GLY A 98 27.91 -18.85 -0.58
C GLY A 98 26.51 -18.54 -1.13
N LEU A 99 25.90 -17.41 -0.76
CA LEU A 99 24.53 -17.06 -1.13
C LEU A 99 24.42 -16.32 -2.48
N ASN A 100 25.53 -15.78 -3.00
CA ASN A 100 25.61 -15.04 -4.27
C ASN A 100 24.49 -13.99 -4.43
N LEU A 101 24.42 -13.06 -3.48
CA LEU A 101 23.31 -12.10 -3.37
C LEU A 101 23.57 -10.81 -4.14
N THR A 102 22.60 -10.41 -4.96
CA THR A 102 22.53 -9.12 -5.63
C THR A 102 21.82 -8.10 -4.73
N SER A 103 22.30 -6.85 -4.73
CA SER A 103 21.66 -5.75 -3.98
C SER A 103 20.22 -5.54 -4.43
N TYR A 104 19.32 -5.22 -3.48
CA TYR A 104 17.89 -5.11 -3.77
C TYR A 104 17.56 -4.15 -4.92
N ASP A 105 18.24 -3.01 -5.01
CA ASP A 105 17.96 -1.98 -6.03
C ASP A 105 18.40 -2.38 -7.45
N LYS A 106 19.30 -3.35 -7.58
CA LYS A 106 19.84 -3.81 -8.87
C LYS A 106 19.33 -5.18 -9.28
N LYS A 107 18.50 -5.81 -8.45
CA LYS A 107 18.04 -7.18 -8.68
C LYS A 107 17.17 -7.24 -9.94
N THR A 108 17.40 -8.25 -10.75
CA THR A 108 16.48 -8.70 -11.79
C THR A 108 15.63 -9.85 -11.25
N LEU A 109 14.76 -10.42 -12.09
CA LEU A 109 14.02 -11.62 -11.72
C LEU A 109 14.99 -12.79 -11.48
N TRP A 110 16.03 -12.92 -12.28
CA TRP A 110 16.96 -14.06 -12.27
C TRP A 110 18.11 -13.93 -11.26
N ASP A 111 17.96 -13.06 -10.26
CA ASP A 111 18.95 -12.83 -9.22
C ASP A 111 18.52 -13.40 -7.87
N ASN A 112 19.50 -13.68 -7.02
CA ASN A 112 19.26 -13.96 -5.61
C ASN A 112 19.31 -12.67 -4.81
N TYR A 113 18.37 -12.44 -3.91
CA TYR A 113 18.35 -11.22 -3.11
C TYR A 113 17.64 -11.42 -1.77
N VAL A 114 18.02 -10.59 -0.79
CA VAL A 114 17.36 -10.54 0.52
C VAL A 114 16.03 -9.79 0.39
N TYR A 115 14.93 -10.42 0.80
CA TYR A 115 13.61 -9.80 0.80
C TYR A 115 13.19 -9.30 2.21
N LEU A 116 13.65 -9.97 3.27
CA LEU A 116 13.31 -9.62 4.64
C LEU A 116 14.49 -9.90 5.58
N VAL A 117 14.72 -8.99 6.52
CA VAL A 117 15.60 -9.20 7.67
C VAL A 117 14.81 -8.86 8.92
N GLU A 118 14.64 -9.82 9.81
CA GLU A 118 13.91 -9.62 11.07
C GLU A 118 14.58 -10.35 12.23
N GLN A 119 14.18 -10.03 13.46
CA GLN A 119 14.69 -10.74 14.64
C GLN A 119 14.01 -12.10 14.79
N VAL A 120 14.81 -13.12 15.06
CA VAL A 120 14.34 -14.42 15.59
C VAL A 120 14.04 -14.26 17.07
N MET A 121 12.81 -14.61 17.46
CA MET A 121 12.41 -14.55 18.87
C MET A 121 13.12 -15.66 19.67
N PRO A 122 13.64 -15.34 20.88
CA PRO A 122 14.31 -16.33 21.72
C PRO A 122 13.33 -17.41 22.16
N ASN A 123 13.85 -18.61 22.42
CA ASN A 123 13.05 -19.72 22.91
C ASN A 123 12.42 -19.38 24.27
N LYS A 124 11.21 -19.88 24.50
CA LYS A 124 10.47 -19.58 25.74
C LYS A 124 11.25 -19.99 26.99
N THR A 125 11.93 -21.13 26.96
CA THR A 125 12.73 -21.64 28.09
C THR A 125 13.84 -20.66 28.48
N GLU A 126 14.56 -20.12 27.51
CA GLU A 126 15.64 -19.14 27.73
C GLU A 126 15.08 -17.78 28.14
N ALA A 127 14.00 -17.35 27.49
CA ALA A 127 13.33 -16.09 27.80
C ALA A 127 12.81 -16.07 29.24
N VAL A 128 12.17 -17.14 29.71
CA VAL A 128 11.68 -17.26 31.09
C VAL A 128 12.86 -17.28 32.07
N SER A 129 13.91 -18.06 31.79
CA SER A 129 15.09 -18.10 32.66
C SER A 129 15.74 -16.73 32.82
N TYR A 130 15.88 -15.98 31.72
CA TYR A 130 16.35 -14.60 31.78
C TYR A 130 15.39 -13.68 32.55
N MET A 131 14.07 -13.82 32.37
CA MET A 131 13.06 -12.97 33.03
C MET A 131 12.94 -13.23 34.54
N GLU A 132 13.23 -14.44 34.99
CA GLU A 132 13.28 -14.80 36.41
C GLU A 132 14.66 -14.51 37.04
N GLY A 133 15.69 -14.30 36.23
CA GLY A 133 17.05 -14.03 36.69
C GLY A 133 17.84 -15.30 37.03
N SER A 134 17.36 -16.46 36.60
CA SER A 134 18.05 -17.75 36.73
C SER A 134 19.08 -17.99 35.61
N GLY A 135 19.09 -17.15 34.57
CA GLY A 135 19.99 -17.29 33.42
C GLY A 135 20.41 -15.97 32.78
N PRO A 136 21.42 -16.01 31.88
CA PRO A 136 21.89 -14.84 31.14
C PRO A 136 20.86 -14.38 30.09
N ALA A 137 21.10 -13.21 29.49
CA ALA A 137 20.31 -12.76 28.35
C ALA A 137 20.50 -13.74 27.16
N PRO A 138 19.41 -14.16 26.47
CA PRO A 138 19.52 -15.05 25.34
C PRO A 138 20.32 -14.42 24.19
N ASP A 139 21.04 -15.25 23.45
CA ASP A 139 21.72 -14.82 22.23
C ASP A 139 20.71 -14.32 21.20
N ARG A 140 21.07 -13.25 20.49
CA ARG A 140 20.21 -12.68 19.44
C ARG A 140 20.54 -13.29 18.09
N TYR A 141 19.50 -13.70 17.38
CA TYR A 141 19.58 -14.21 16.02
C TYR A 141 18.68 -13.39 15.11
N ALA A 142 19.02 -13.35 13.82
CA ALA A 142 18.23 -12.74 12.77
C ALA A 142 17.76 -13.78 11.78
N ARG A 143 16.53 -13.63 11.30
CA ARG A 143 15.99 -14.35 10.16
C ARG A 143 16.24 -13.51 8.93
N VAL A 144 16.84 -14.13 7.93
CA VAL A 144 17.10 -13.54 6.62
C VAL A 144 16.33 -14.35 5.60
N ALA A 145 15.24 -13.78 5.07
CA ALA A 145 14.46 -14.41 4.01
C ALA A 145 15.08 -14.04 2.66
N ILE A 146 15.47 -15.05 1.89
CA ILE A 146 16.15 -14.88 0.61
C ILE A 146 15.24 -15.41 -0.49
N SER A 147 15.13 -14.62 -1.56
CA SER A 147 14.55 -15.06 -2.83
C SER A 147 15.66 -15.60 -3.70
N PHE A 148 15.57 -16.87 -4.09
CA PHE A 148 16.47 -17.50 -5.05
C PHE A 148 15.82 -17.51 -6.43
N GLY A 149 16.22 -16.54 -7.26
CA GLY A 149 15.78 -16.41 -8.65
C GLY A 149 16.75 -16.98 -9.67
N ALA A 150 18.03 -17.16 -9.31
CA ALA A 150 19.07 -17.67 -10.20
C ALA A 150 19.02 -19.21 -10.35
N THR A 151 17.84 -19.76 -10.58
CA THR A 151 17.58 -21.21 -10.70
C THR A 151 16.36 -21.46 -11.60
N GLU A 152 16.30 -22.63 -12.23
CA GLU A 152 15.15 -23.05 -13.05
C GLU A 152 13.84 -23.18 -12.25
N THR A 153 13.95 -23.47 -10.95
CA THR A 153 12.81 -23.60 -10.03
C THR A 153 12.93 -22.59 -8.90
N PRO A 154 12.52 -21.32 -9.11
CA PRO A 154 12.67 -20.25 -8.13
C PRO A 154 11.99 -20.59 -6.80
N TYR A 155 12.62 -20.21 -5.70
CA TYR A 155 12.11 -20.47 -4.35
C TYR A 155 12.49 -19.37 -3.36
N TYR A 156 11.78 -19.33 -2.25
CA TYR A 156 12.15 -18.59 -1.06
C TYR A 156 12.72 -19.56 -0.03
N GLU A 157 13.76 -19.15 0.67
CA GLU A 157 14.31 -19.91 1.78
C GLU A 157 14.75 -18.95 2.88
N ASP A 158 14.42 -19.28 4.12
CA ASP A 158 14.82 -18.51 5.28
C ASP A 158 16.10 -19.09 5.87
N TYR A 159 17.00 -18.18 6.22
CA TYR A 159 18.22 -18.47 6.93
C TYR A 159 18.18 -17.85 8.33
N ILE A 160 18.83 -18.49 9.28
CA ILE A 160 19.13 -17.93 10.59
C ILE A 160 20.58 -17.47 10.61
N VAL A 161 20.79 -16.25 11.11
CA VAL A 161 22.08 -15.59 11.18
C VAL A 161 22.32 -15.16 12.61
N GLY A 162 23.40 -15.65 13.20
CA GLY A 162 23.78 -15.28 14.56
C GLY A 162 24.85 -16.20 15.13
N PRO A 163 25.27 -15.95 16.39
CA PRO A 163 24.73 -14.92 17.29
C PRO A 163 25.16 -13.50 16.90
N LEU A 164 24.40 -12.49 17.34
CA LEU A 164 24.67 -11.07 17.18
C LEU A 164 25.24 -10.47 18.49
N PRO A 165 26.17 -9.49 18.45
CA PRO A 165 26.76 -8.86 17.26
C PRO A 165 27.68 -9.81 16.48
N ILE A 166 27.93 -9.47 15.22
CA ILE A 166 28.68 -10.35 14.30
C ILE A 166 30.09 -10.57 14.82
N SER A 167 30.47 -11.85 14.89
CA SER A 167 31.74 -12.33 15.38
C SER A 167 32.15 -13.59 14.62
N GLU A 168 33.32 -14.15 14.92
CA GLU A 168 33.79 -15.42 14.36
C GLU A 168 32.86 -16.61 14.67
N LYS A 169 32.00 -16.47 15.69
CA LYS A 169 30.99 -17.48 16.05
C LYS A 169 29.74 -17.38 15.20
N THR A 170 29.52 -16.25 14.52
CA THR A 170 28.34 -16.00 13.72
C THR A 170 28.35 -16.95 12.53
N LYS A 171 27.21 -17.58 12.27
CA LYS A 171 26.99 -18.48 11.15
C LYS A 171 25.70 -18.12 10.44
N VAL A 172 25.64 -18.51 9.17
CA VAL A 172 24.45 -18.52 8.32
C VAL A 172 24.09 -19.99 8.11
N GLU A 173 22.88 -20.37 8.49
CA GLU A 173 22.35 -21.72 8.26
C GLU A 173 20.87 -21.67 7.89
N PRO A 174 20.35 -22.66 7.15
CA PRO A 174 18.92 -22.71 6.84
C PRO A 174 18.07 -22.79 8.11
N LEU A 175 17.05 -21.94 8.20
CA LEU A 175 16.12 -21.90 9.32
C LEU A 175 15.08 -23.03 9.18
N THR A 176 15.24 -24.09 9.96
CA THR A 176 14.40 -25.30 9.86
C THR A 176 13.37 -25.44 10.97
N TYR A 177 13.71 -25.05 12.19
CA TYR A 177 12.93 -25.40 13.39
C TYR A 177 11.57 -24.69 13.52
N TYR A 178 11.35 -23.56 12.82
CA TYR A 178 10.04 -22.90 12.76
C TYR A 178 9.02 -23.65 11.91
N TYR A 179 9.48 -24.54 11.03
CA TYR A 179 8.66 -25.10 9.98
C TYR A 179 8.38 -26.57 10.22
N ASN A 180 7.09 -26.93 10.28
CA ASN A 180 6.65 -28.33 10.43
C ASN A 180 7.16 -29.24 9.29
N LYS A 181 7.47 -28.66 8.12
CA LYS A 181 8.05 -29.37 6.96
C LYS A 181 9.52 -29.77 7.17
N GLY A 182 10.19 -29.24 8.21
CA GLY A 182 11.62 -29.39 8.43
C GLY A 182 12.50 -28.54 7.52
N THR A 183 11.91 -27.72 6.64
CA THR A 183 12.61 -26.77 5.77
C THR A 183 11.75 -25.52 5.56
N SER A 184 12.40 -24.37 5.47
CA SER A 184 11.80 -23.09 5.09
C SER A 184 11.60 -22.94 3.59
N LYS A 185 12.07 -23.89 2.77
CA LYS A 185 12.03 -23.79 1.31
C LYS A 185 10.61 -23.85 0.76
N GLN A 186 10.21 -22.78 0.06
CA GLN A 186 8.92 -22.59 -0.57
C GLN A 186 9.08 -22.17 -2.03
N TYR A 187 8.45 -22.89 -2.97
CA TYR A 187 8.54 -22.54 -4.39
C TYR A 187 7.84 -21.21 -4.70
N ASN A 188 8.48 -20.40 -5.53
CA ASN A 188 7.94 -19.15 -6.04
C ASN A 188 7.29 -19.37 -7.41
N PHE A 189 6.03 -19.81 -7.41
CA PHE A 189 5.27 -20.03 -8.65
C PHE A 189 4.91 -18.74 -9.41
N ARG A 190 5.13 -17.57 -8.81
CA ARG A 190 4.85 -16.26 -9.42
C ARG A 190 6.12 -15.52 -9.83
N HIS A 191 7.22 -16.24 -10.02
CA HIS A 191 8.51 -15.65 -10.36
C HIS A 191 8.52 -14.96 -11.72
N ASP A 192 7.95 -15.59 -12.75
CA ASP A 192 7.83 -15.01 -14.08
C ASP A 192 6.35 -14.81 -14.47
N ASN A 193 6.04 -13.61 -14.96
CA ASN A 193 4.71 -13.26 -15.46
C ASN A 193 4.51 -13.66 -16.94
N SER A 194 5.57 -13.98 -17.68
CA SER A 194 5.49 -14.34 -19.11
C SER A 194 4.65 -15.60 -19.34
N VAL A 195 4.78 -16.60 -18.46
CA VAL A 195 4.00 -17.85 -18.47
C VAL A 195 2.55 -17.67 -18.03
N ARG A 196 2.24 -16.60 -17.27
CA ARG A 196 0.88 -16.32 -16.79
C ARG A 196 -0.05 -15.87 -17.92
N ASN A 197 0.48 -15.18 -18.92
CA ASN A 197 -0.30 -14.63 -20.02
C ASN A 197 -0.72 -15.68 -21.06
N LYS A 198 -0.28 -16.95 -20.95
CA LYS A 198 -0.72 -18.05 -21.84
C LYS A 198 -2.16 -18.52 -21.58
N TRP A 199 -2.74 -18.15 -20.44
CA TRP A 199 -4.08 -18.60 -20.03
C TRP A 199 -5.14 -17.49 -20.06
N LYS A 200 -4.90 -16.44 -20.84
CA LYS A 200 -5.89 -15.40 -21.18
C LYS A 200 -6.29 -15.54 -22.63
#